data_AF-A0A914FUN8-F1
#
_entry.id   AF-A0A914FUN8-F1
#
_cell.length_a   1.000
_cell.length_b   1.000
_cell.length_c   1.000
_cell.angle_alpha   90.00
_cell.angle_beta   90.00
_cell.angle_gamma   90.00
#
_symmetry.space_group_name_H-M   'P 1'
#
loop_
_entity.id
_entity.type
_entity.pdbx_description
1 polymer ?
#
loop_
_entity_poly.entity_id
_entity_poly.type
_entity_poly.pdbx_seq_one_letter_code
_entity_poly.pdbx_strand_id
1 'polypeptide(L)'
;MKHSTKNFLFILSVLLLLHHSTVSAQTCEEIFGPLAHGYFKCHTTYYPYFECIPPQWVCDEIINCQDGTDETWATCYGNGKK
;
A
#
# COMPACT_ATOMS: atom_id res chain seq x y z
N MET A 1 1.86 50.66 -16.69
CA MET A 1 1.67 49.86 -15.47
C MET A 1 1.01 48.53 -15.80
N LYS A 2 1.78 47.48 -16.09
CA LYS A 2 1.30 46.10 -16.19
C LYS A 2 2.37 45.22 -15.54
N HIS A 3 2.23 44.99 -14.24
CA HIS A 3 3.10 44.09 -13.51
C HIS A 3 2.76 42.65 -13.94
N SER A 4 3.77 41.92 -14.41
CA SER A 4 3.63 40.60 -15.02
C SER A 4 3.16 39.56 -13.99
N THR A 5 1.85 39.29 -13.98
CA THR A 5 1.19 38.25 -13.17
C THR A 5 1.50 36.82 -13.64
N LYS A 6 2.29 36.65 -14.71
CA LYS A 6 2.65 35.35 -15.26
C LYS A 6 3.60 34.56 -14.36
N ASN A 7 4.43 35.24 -13.57
CA ASN A 7 5.35 34.59 -12.64
C ASN A 7 4.65 34.04 -11.40
N PHE A 8 3.53 34.64 -10.97
CA PHE A 8 2.80 34.20 -9.77
C PHE A 8 1.99 32.92 -10.03
N LEU A 9 1.35 32.81 -11.20
CA LEU A 9 0.60 31.62 -11.61
C LEU A 9 1.51 30.40 -11.82
N PHE A 10 2.72 30.60 -12.33
CA PHE A 10 3.71 29.52 -12.51
C PHE A 10 4.25 29.00 -11.18
N ILE A 11 4.45 29.90 -10.20
CA ILE A 11 4.84 29.52 -8.85
C ILE A 11 3.72 28.73 -8.16
N LEU A 12 2.45 29.12 -8.36
CA LEU A 12 1.29 28.37 -7.83
C LEU A 12 1.19 26.95 -8.41
N SER A 13 1.46 26.77 -9.71
CA SER A 13 1.46 25.45 -10.36
C SER A 13 2.62 24.57 -9.90
N VAL A 14 3.81 25.15 -9.71
CA VAL A 14 4.98 24.42 -9.18
C VAL A 14 4.76 24.06 -7.71
N LEU A 15 4.14 24.93 -6.91
CA LEU A 15 3.79 24.65 -5.51
C LEU A 15 2.72 23.56 -5.38
N LEU A 16 1.73 23.48 -6.28
CA LEU A 16 0.77 22.37 -6.33
C LEU A 16 1.42 21.04 -6.72
N LEU A 17 2.40 21.06 -7.64
CA LEU A 17 3.20 19.89 -8.01
C LEU A 17 4.17 19.46 -6.88
N LEU A 18 4.69 20.40 -6.09
CA LEU A 18 5.48 20.11 -4.87
C LEU A 18 4.59 19.68 -3.68
N HIS A 19 3.29 20.03 -3.70
CA HIS A 19 2.27 19.49 -2.80
C HIS A 19 1.67 18.16 -3.27
N HIS A 20 2.05 17.63 -4.45
CA HIS A 20 1.78 16.23 -4.79
C HIS A 20 2.77 15.28 -4.09
N SER A 21 3.05 15.58 -2.82
CA SER A 21 3.83 14.74 -1.90
C SER A 21 2.99 13.56 -1.40
N THR A 22 2.43 12.78 -2.33
CA THR A 22 2.04 11.40 -2.07
C THR A 22 2.18 10.65 -3.40
N VAL A 23 3.42 10.41 -3.83
CA VAL A 23 3.67 9.20 -4.62
C VAL A 23 3.31 8.06 -3.68
N SER A 24 2.06 7.63 -3.79
CA SER A 24 1.46 6.47 -3.15
C SER A 24 2.49 5.35 -3.12
N ALA A 25 3.00 5.08 -1.93
CA ALA A 25 3.83 3.91 -1.72
C ALA A 25 2.97 2.73 -2.12
N GLN A 26 3.47 1.83 -2.96
CA GLN A 26 2.76 0.60 -3.28
C GLN A 26 2.66 -0.22 -1.98
N THR A 27 1.63 0.03 -1.19
CA THR A 27 1.30 -0.66 0.05
C THR A 27 -0.11 -1.22 -0.09
N CYS A 28 -0.44 -2.22 0.73
CA CYS A 28 -1.77 -2.84 0.73
C CYS A 28 -2.92 -1.84 1.00
N GLU A 29 -2.60 -0.62 1.43
CA GLU A 29 -3.53 0.45 1.78
C GLU A 29 -4.15 1.13 0.55
N GLU A 30 -3.50 1.02 -0.62
CA GLU A 30 -3.91 1.70 -1.85
C GLU A 30 -4.81 0.82 -2.74
N ILE A 31 -4.74 -0.51 -2.59
CA ILE A 31 -5.57 -1.46 -3.35
C ILE A 31 -6.99 -1.56 -2.77
N PHE A 32 -7.12 -1.41 -1.45
CA PHE A 32 -8.38 -1.60 -0.73
C PHE A 32 -8.94 -0.34 -0.05
N GLY A 33 -8.24 0.79 -0.19
CA GLY A 33 -8.69 2.11 0.24
C GLY A 33 -8.54 2.38 1.76
N PRO A 34 -9.02 3.53 2.26
CA PRO A 34 -8.77 4.04 3.62
C PRO A 34 -9.35 3.20 4.78
N LEU A 35 -10.03 2.09 4.47
CA LEU A 35 -10.50 1.10 5.46
C LEU A 35 -9.50 -0.06 5.64
N ALA A 36 -8.34 0.00 4.99
CA ALA A 36 -7.34 -1.06 4.91
C ALA A 36 -6.42 -1.22 6.14
N HIS A 37 -6.94 -0.93 7.33
CA HIS A 37 -6.25 -1.34 8.54
C HIS A 37 -6.34 -2.86 8.69
N GLY A 38 -5.23 -3.55 8.42
CA GLY A 38 -5.07 -4.96 8.78
C GLY A 38 -4.86 -5.95 7.63
N TYR A 39 -4.60 -5.52 6.39
CA TYR A 39 -4.25 -6.47 5.32
C TYR A 39 -2.97 -7.24 5.64
N PHE A 40 -2.95 -8.52 5.27
CA PHE A 40 -1.78 -9.38 5.36
C PHE A 40 -1.04 -9.36 4.03
N LYS A 41 0.25 -9.03 4.08
CA LYS A 41 1.13 -9.04 2.92
C LYS A 41 1.77 -10.42 2.78
N CYS A 42 1.54 -11.08 1.65
CA CYS A 42 2.18 -12.35 1.33
C CYS A 42 3.70 -12.19 1.21
N HIS A 43 4.47 -13.26 1.44
CA HIS A 43 5.94 -13.24 1.51
C HIS A 43 6.63 -13.09 0.14
N THR A 44 5.89 -12.97 -0.96
CA THR A 44 6.44 -12.93 -2.31
C THR A 44 7.67 -12.02 -2.44
N THR A 45 8.71 -12.58 -3.06
CA THR A 45 10.04 -11.97 -3.19
C THR A 45 10.18 -11.13 -4.47
N TYR A 46 9.15 -11.08 -5.31
CA TYR A 46 9.21 -10.45 -6.63
C TYR A 46 8.91 -8.95 -6.56
N TYR A 47 9.89 -8.12 -6.21
CA TYR A 47 9.74 -6.67 -6.30
C TYR A 47 9.50 -6.20 -7.75
N PRO A 48 8.58 -5.26 -8.03
CA PRO A 48 7.74 -4.48 -7.11
C PRO A 48 6.36 -5.11 -6.83
N TYR A 49 6.14 -6.36 -7.21
CA TYR A 49 4.87 -7.05 -7.01
C TYR A 49 4.76 -7.63 -5.60
N PHE A 50 3.63 -7.39 -4.96
CA PHE A 50 3.26 -8.06 -3.72
C PHE A 50 1.77 -8.34 -3.74
N GLU A 51 1.40 -9.41 -3.06
CA GLU A 51 0.01 -9.80 -2.89
C GLU A 51 -0.45 -9.44 -1.48
N CYS A 52 -1.68 -8.95 -1.39
CA CYS A 52 -2.31 -8.58 -0.13
C CYS A 52 -3.65 -9.30 -0.03
N ILE A 53 -3.87 -9.98 1.09
CA ILE A 53 -5.14 -10.63 1.39
C ILE A 53 -5.77 -10.00 2.64
N PRO A 54 -7.09 -10.07 2.79
CA PRO A 54 -7.78 -9.67 4.01
C PRO A 54 -7.27 -10.46 5.23
N PRO A 55 -7.23 -9.85 6.44
CA PRO A 55 -6.77 -10.52 7.65
C PRO A 55 -7.60 -11.76 8.03
N GLN A 56 -8.89 -11.81 7.66
CA GLN A 56 -9.72 -12.99 7.93
C GLN A 56 -9.38 -14.21 7.07
N TRP A 57 -8.55 -14.05 6.05
CA TRP A 57 -8.04 -15.12 5.19
C TRP A 57 -6.68 -15.64 5.64
N VAL A 58 -6.19 -15.17 6.79
CA VAL A 58 -4.93 -15.65 7.38
C VAL A 58 -5.26 -16.76 8.36
N CYS A 59 -4.68 -17.94 8.16
CA CYS A 59 -4.85 -19.12 9.00
C CYS A 59 -6.28 -19.67 9.01
N ASP A 60 -7.00 -19.52 7.89
CA ASP A 60 -8.37 -19.99 7.66
C ASP A 60 -8.43 -21.37 7.01
N GLU A 61 -7.28 -22.05 6.89
CA GLU A 61 -7.10 -23.37 6.28
C GLU A 61 -7.24 -23.37 4.74
N ILE A 62 -7.28 -22.18 4.12
CA ILE A 62 -7.33 -22.00 2.67
C ILE A 62 -6.09 -21.25 2.24
N ILE A 63 -5.41 -21.74 1.19
CA ILE A 63 -4.29 -21.02 0.59
C ILE A 63 -4.85 -19.88 -0.26
N ASN A 64 -4.72 -18.65 0.23
CA ASN A 64 -5.13 -17.42 -0.44
C ASN A 64 -3.93 -16.65 -1.01
N CYS A 65 -2.77 -16.71 -0.37
CA CYS A 65 -1.55 -16.22 -1.00
C CYS A 65 -1.06 -17.19 -2.08
N GLN A 66 -0.58 -16.68 -3.22
CA GLN A 66 -0.01 -17.50 -4.29
C GLN A 66 1.20 -18.33 -3.81
N ASP A 67 1.94 -17.82 -2.84
CA ASP A 67 3.07 -18.50 -2.20
C ASP A 67 2.65 -19.35 -0.97
N GLY A 68 1.36 -19.35 -0.61
CA GLY A 68 0.80 -20.06 0.55
C GLY A 68 1.26 -19.54 1.90
N THR A 69 1.88 -18.36 1.96
CA THR A 69 2.48 -17.87 3.21
C THR A 69 1.48 -17.48 4.28
N ASP A 70 0.23 -17.25 3.91
CA ASP A 70 -0.90 -17.06 4.82
C ASP A 70 -1.21 -18.28 5.70
N GLU A 71 -0.90 -19.48 5.24
CA GLU A 71 -1.17 -20.75 5.95
C GLU A 71 0.08 -21.43 6.50
N THR A 72 1.23 -20.73 6.50
CA THR A 72 2.47 -21.31 7.04
C THR A 72 2.49 -21.35 8.57
N TRP A 73 3.23 -22.30 9.13
CA TRP A 73 3.44 -22.38 10.59
C TRP A 73 4.00 -21.07 11.18
N ALA A 74 4.94 -20.45 10.47
CA ALA A 74 5.52 -19.18 10.89
C ALA A 74 4.48 -18.05 10.95
N THR A 75 3.55 -18.00 9.99
CA THR A 75 2.47 -17.00 9.98
C THR A 75 1.43 -17.28 11.06
N CYS A 76 0.97 -18.52 11.20
CA CYS A 76 -0.12 -18.86 12.11
C CYS A 76 0.28 -18.98 13.57
N TYR A 77 1.53 -19.33 13.86
CA TYR A 77 1.97 -19.60 15.23
C TYR A 77 3.23 -18.84 15.63
N GLY A 78 3.93 -18.19 14.70
CA GLY A 78 5.19 -17.49 14.97
C GLY A 78 5.04 -16.21 15.81
N ASN A 79 3.82 -15.70 16.02
CA ASN A 79 3.55 -14.50 16.82
C ASN A 79 2.21 -14.56 17.60
N GLY A 80 1.73 -15.76 17.97
CA GLY A 80 0.44 -15.91 18.66
C GLY A 80 -0.77 -15.57 17.78
N LYS A 81 -0.67 -15.86 16.48
CA LYS A 81 -1.75 -15.70 15.48
C LYS A 81 -2.71 -16.90 15.45
N LYS A 82 -2.60 -17.81 16.42
CA LYS A 82 -3.64 -18.66 17.00
C LYS A 82 -3.38 -18.77 18.50
#